data_AF-A0A7C6PEP4-F1
#
_entry.id   AF-A0A7C6PEP4-F1
#
_cell.length_a   1.000
_cell.length_b   1.000
_cell.length_c   1.000
_cell.angle_alpha   90.00
_cell.angle_beta   90.00
_cell.angle_gamma   90.00
#
_symmetry.space_group_name_H-M   'P 1'
#
loop_
_entity.id
_entity.type
_entity.pdbx_description
1 polymer ?
#
loop_
_entity_poly.entity_id
_entity_poly.type
_entity_poly.pdbx_seq_one_letter_code
_entity_poly.pdbx_strand_id
1 'polypeptide(L)'
;MKGEKVKVILWGIGAMGKGMAEMLLNKKGVEIVGVVGRTYRLGKSMYEYLDVERGSGPDIIIGSYDEIIKEGAADIVLISTNSFVKDSFDKIKYCLENKINVISTAEEMAYPYAQEPELSAEIDRLARENGVTVLGTGINPGLIMDLLVITLTGACIDVDSIRAERINNLSPFGPAVMHGQGVGISVEEFNKRVEEDDLDGHVGFPESIGMIAKALGWELSEEVELHREPIVSSVYRKAPHAEVQAGDVAGCNMKGYGKVDGELKIEMLHPQQVEPQLEGVDTGDYISIKGTPNIDMAITPEVPGGIGTIAMCVNMIPHVINASPGLKTMIDLPVPRAIMGDMRELIER
;
A
#
# COMPACT_ATOMS: atom_id res chain seq x y z
N MET A 1 -16.29 -15.81 -24.37
CA MET A 1 -16.41 -14.40 -23.90
C MET A 1 -15.09 -13.63 -24.06
N LYS A 2 -14.50 -13.61 -25.27
CA LYS A 2 -13.40 -12.68 -25.60
C LYS A 2 -14.04 -11.35 -26.00
N GLY A 3 -13.70 -10.26 -25.31
CA GLY A 3 -14.05 -8.88 -25.74
C GLY A 3 -14.87 -8.04 -24.75
N GLU A 4 -15.41 -8.59 -23.67
CA GLU A 4 -16.02 -7.78 -22.61
C GLU A 4 -14.95 -7.06 -21.79
N LYS A 5 -15.25 -5.84 -21.36
CA LYS A 5 -14.34 -5.07 -20.49
C LYS A 5 -14.27 -5.71 -19.11
N VAL A 6 -13.14 -5.52 -18.45
CA VAL A 6 -12.96 -5.81 -17.03
C VAL A 6 -13.80 -4.84 -16.22
N LYS A 7 -14.64 -5.35 -15.34
CA LYS A 7 -15.55 -4.55 -14.50
C LYS A 7 -14.96 -4.36 -13.11
N VAL A 8 -14.79 -3.11 -12.70
CA VAL A 8 -14.17 -2.74 -11.43
C VAL A 8 -15.16 -1.99 -10.55
N ILE A 9 -15.26 -2.37 -9.28
CA ILE A 9 -15.91 -1.56 -8.24
C ILE A 9 -14.84 -0.91 -7.37
N LEU A 10 -15.06 0.36 -7.01
CA LEU A 10 -14.21 1.07 -6.05
C LEU A 10 -14.91 1.13 -4.70
N TRP A 11 -14.33 0.53 -3.66
CA TRP A 11 -14.79 0.71 -2.29
C TRP A 11 -13.89 1.71 -1.57
N GLY A 12 -14.45 2.91 -1.37
CA GLY A 12 -13.70 4.05 -0.86
C GLY A 12 -13.18 4.92 -2.00
N ILE A 13 -13.71 6.14 -2.10
CA ILE A 13 -13.32 7.15 -3.09
C ILE A 13 -12.60 8.34 -2.43
N GLY A 14 -11.66 8.01 -1.54
CA GLY A 14 -10.73 8.96 -0.92
C GLY A 14 -9.65 9.43 -1.90
N ALA A 15 -8.48 9.84 -1.41
CA ALA A 15 -7.37 10.25 -2.28
C ALA A 15 -6.92 9.11 -3.22
N MET A 16 -6.69 7.91 -2.69
CA MET A 16 -6.29 6.74 -3.48
C MET A 16 -7.40 6.28 -4.43
N GLY A 17 -8.62 6.09 -3.94
CA GLY A 17 -9.77 5.72 -4.76
C GLY A 17 -10.07 6.71 -5.89
N LYS A 18 -9.93 8.02 -5.65
CA LYS A 18 -10.04 9.06 -6.69
C LYS A 18 -8.96 8.87 -7.77
N GLY A 19 -7.70 8.72 -7.37
CA GLY A 19 -6.62 8.52 -8.34
C GLY A 19 -6.73 7.20 -9.12
N MET A 20 -7.19 6.12 -8.49
CA MET A 20 -7.50 4.87 -9.18
C MET A 20 -8.64 5.04 -10.18
N ALA A 21 -9.71 5.78 -9.82
CA ALA A 21 -10.80 6.08 -10.74
C ALA A 21 -10.31 6.86 -11.97
N GLU A 22 -9.53 7.92 -11.75
CA GLU A 22 -8.94 8.73 -12.83
C GLU A 22 -8.04 7.89 -13.73
N MET A 23 -7.20 7.02 -13.16
CA MET A 23 -6.36 6.11 -13.94
C MET A 23 -7.21 5.14 -14.78
N LEU A 24 -8.21 4.50 -14.17
CA LEU A 24 -9.09 3.51 -14.84
C LEU A 24 -9.89 4.14 -15.98
N LEU A 25 -10.40 5.37 -15.81
CA LEU A 25 -11.11 6.11 -16.87
C LEU A 25 -10.24 6.35 -18.12
N ASN A 26 -8.92 6.32 -17.97
CA ASN A 26 -7.96 6.48 -19.06
C ASN A 26 -7.38 5.15 -19.60
N LYS A 27 -7.81 4.00 -19.07
CA LYS A 27 -7.36 2.67 -19.53
C LYS A 27 -8.33 2.07 -20.55
N LYS A 28 -7.78 1.31 -21.49
CA LYS A 28 -8.57 0.53 -22.48
C LYS A 28 -8.93 -0.83 -21.90
N GLY A 29 -10.12 -1.32 -22.23
CA GLY A 29 -10.53 -2.68 -21.87
C GLY A 29 -11.03 -2.86 -20.44
N VAL A 30 -11.21 -1.77 -19.70
CA VAL A 30 -11.71 -1.76 -18.31
C VAL A 30 -12.79 -0.71 -18.17
N GLU A 31 -13.72 -0.91 -17.23
CA GLU A 31 -14.70 0.08 -16.84
C GLU A 31 -15.03 0.01 -15.35
N ILE A 32 -15.30 1.17 -14.77
CA ILE A 32 -15.84 1.27 -13.41
C ILE A 32 -17.33 1.00 -13.52
N VAL A 33 -17.86 0.08 -12.71
CA VAL A 33 -19.28 -0.29 -12.71
C VAL A 33 -20.00 0.06 -11.41
N GLY A 34 -19.27 0.48 -10.38
CA GLY A 34 -19.83 0.88 -9.11
C GLY A 34 -18.82 1.58 -8.21
N VAL A 35 -19.33 2.45 -7.35
CA VAL A 35 -18.55 3.13 -6.31
C VAL A 35 -19.29 3.03 -5.00
N VAL A 36 -18.63 2.44 -4.00
CA VAL A 36 -19.10 2.42 -2.63
C VAL A 36 -18.48 3.58 -1.87
N GLY A 37 -19.33 4.45 -1.33
CA GLY A 37 -18.93 5.66 -0.62
C GLY A 37 -19.40 5.72 0.82
N ARG A 38 -18.94 6.77 1.54
CA ARG A 38 -19.49 7.10 2.87
C ARG A 38 -20.89 7.69 2.74
N THR A 39 -21.69 7.59 3.80
CA THR A 39 -23.10 8.02 3.85
C THR A 39 -23.36 9.44 3.31
N TYR A 40 -22.50 10.41 3.64
CA TYR A 40 -22.62 11.80 3.17
C TYR A 40 -22.31 12.02 1.67
N ARG A 41 -21.87 10.97 0.96
CA ARG A 41 -21.59 10.98 -0.48
C ARG A 41 -22.59 10.18 -1.31
N LEU A 42 -23.51 9.47 -0.67
CA LEU A 42 -24.50 8.65 -1.37
C LEU A 42 -25.39 9.49 -2.27
N GLY A 43 -25.76 8.93 -3.42
CA GLY A 43 -26.63 9.58 -4.41
C GLY A 43 -25.94 10.62 -5.31
N LYS A 44 -24.66 10.90 -5.09
CA LYS A 44 -23.87 11.83 -5.94
C LYS A 44 -23.24 11.10 -7.11
N SER A 45 -23.04 11.81 -8.23
CA SER A 45 -22.28 11.27 -9.36
C SER A 45 -20.80 11.13 -9.00
N MET A 46 -20.19 10.01 -9.41
CA MET A 46 -18.75 9.82 -9.37
C MET A 46 -18.03 10.91 -10.19
N TYR A 47 -18.54 11.24 -11.38
CA TYR A 47 -17.89 12.19 -12.29
C TYR A 47 -17.86 13.61 -11.71
N GLU A 48 -18.97 14.04 -11.10
CA GLU A 48 -19.03 15.31 -10.35
C GLU A 48 -18.04 15.33 -9.19
N TYR A 49 -17.88 14.23 -8.46
CA TYR A 49 -16.93 14.15 -7.34
C TYR A 49 -15.46 14.16 -7.80
N LEU A 50 -15.17 13.51 -8.93
CA LEU A 50 -13.85 13.48 -9.52
C LEU A 50 -13.47 14.82 -10.17
N ASP A 51 -14.46 15.67 -10.48
CA ASP A 51 -14.30 16.88 -11.30
C ASP A 51 -13.76 16.54 -12.71
N VAL A 52 -14.37 15.52 -13.33
CA VAL A 52 -14.02 15.06 -14.68
C VAL A 52 -15.27 15.00 -15.54
N GLU A 53 -15.10 15.28 -16.83
CA GLU A 53 -16.21 15.22 -17.78
C GLU A 53 -16.71 13.78 -17.93
N ARG A 54 -18.03 13.60 -17.83
CA ARG A 54 -18.66 12.31 -18.04
C ARG A 54 -18.57 11.93 -19.52
N GLY A 55 -18.08 10.72 -19.79
CA GLY A 55 -18.14 10.14 -21.14
C GLY A 55 -19.58 9.80 -21.58
N SER A 56 -19.71 9.06 -22.69
CA SER A 56 -21.01 8.65 -23.23
C SER A 56 -21.69 7.49 -22.48
N GLY A 57 -21.06 6.97 -21.41
CA GLY A 57 -21.57 5.86 -20.62
C GLY A 57 -22.66 6.29 -19.62
N PRO A 58 -23.32 5.32 -18.95
CA PRO A 58 -24.22 5.62 -17.85
C PRO A 58 -23.49 6.33 -16.71
N ASP A 59 -24.23 7.13 -15.96
CA ASP A 59 -23.71 7.74 -14.75
C ASP A 59 -23.42 6.67 -13.69
N ILE A 60 -22.39 6.90 -12.87
CA ILE A 60 -22.04 6.04 -11.75
C ILE A 60 -22.41 6.78 -10.48
N ILE A 61 -23.52 6.37 -9.88
CA ILE A 61 -24.02 6.96 -8.64
C ILE A 61 -23.34 6.25 -7.46
N ILE A 62 -22.77 7.04 -6.56
CA ILE A 62 -22.13 6.53 -5.35
C ILE A 62 -23.21 5.92 -4.44
N GLY A 63 -23.07 4.63 -4.13
CA GLY A 63 -24.06 3.84 -3.40
C GLY A 63 -23.51 3.19 -2.13
N SER A 64 -24.38 2.50 -1.39
CA SER A 64 -23.97 1.65 -0.27
C SER A 64 -23.38 0.33 -0.80
N TYR A 65 -22.63 -0.37 0.06
CA TYR A 65 -21.93 -1.59 -0.37
C TYR A 65 -22.91 -2.70 -0.78
N ASP A 66 -24.02 -2.84 -0.08
CA ASP A 66 -25.05 -3.87 -0.30
C ASP A 66 -25.91 -3.63 -1.55
N GLU A 67 -26.01 -2.38 -2.00
CA GLU A 67 -26.68 -2.04 -3.26
C GLU A 67 -25.80 -2.36 -4.47
N ILE A 68 -24.49 -2.07 -4.34
CA ILE A 68 -23.51 -2.07 -5.43
C ILE A 68 -22.80 -3.42 -5.60
N ILE A 69 -22.41 -4.06 -4.50
CA ILE A 69 -21.64 -5.31 -4.52
C ILE A 69 -22.60 -6.49 -4.41
N LYS A 70 -22.79 -7.17 -5.54
CA LYS A 70 -23.64 -8.36 -5.70
C LYS A 70 -22.92 -9.37 -6.57
N GLU A 71 -23.22 -10.65 -6.40
CA GLU A 71 -22.67 -11.70 -7.27
C GLU A 71 -22.90 -11.35 -8.76
N GLY A 72 -21.81 -11.38 -9.55
CA GLY A 72 -21.81 -11.04 -10.97
C GLY A 72 -21.79 -9.53 -11.30
N ALA A 73 -21.75 -8.64 -10.31
CA ALA A 73 -21.71 -7.20 -10.54
C ALA A 73 -20.37 -6.73 -11.13
N ALA A 74 -19.25 -7.32 -10.71
CA ALA A 74 -17.91 -6.95 -11.14
C ALA A 74 -16.95 -8.14 -11.12
N ASP A 75 -15.81 -7.99 -11.81
CA ASP A 75 -14.72 -8.96 -11.77
C ASP A 75 -13.83 -8.75 -10.53
N ILE A 76 -13.73 -7.50 -10.05
CA ILE A 76 -12.86 -7.13 -8.92
C ILE A 76 -13.36 -5.89 -8.17
N VAL A 77 -13.10 -5.85 -6.86
CA VAL A 77 -13.26 -4.67 -6.00
C VAL A 77 -11.88 -4.14 -5.59
N LEU A 78 -11.65 -2.84 -5.76
CA LEU A 78 -10.49 -2.14 -5.18
C LEU A 78 -10.92 -1.46 -3.87
N ILE A 79 -10.41 -1.94 -2.74
CA ILE A 79 -10.71 -1.41 -1.41
C ILE A 79 -9.61 -0.43 -1.00
N SER A 80 -9.96 0.84 -0.77
CA SER A 80 -9.02 1.87 -0.30
C SER A 80 -9.60 2.69 0.86
N THR A 81 -9.73 2.05 2.02
CA THR A 81 -10.48 2.60 3.17
C THR A 81 -9.70 2.75 4.47
N ASN A 82 -8.79 1.82 4.77
CA ASN A 82 -8.09 1.71 6.06
C ASN A 82 -6.79 0.92 5.87
N SER A 83 -5.99 0.86 6.93
CA SER A 83 -4.64 0.30 6.92
C SER A 83 -4.53 -1.08 7.57
N PHE A 84 -5.44 -1.40 8.49
CA PHE A 84 -5.39 -2.59 9.33
C PHE A 84 -6.29 -3.72 8.80
N VAL A 85 -5.83 -4.97 8.90
CA VAL A 85 -6.58 -6.16 8.46
C VAL A 85 -7.91 -6.24 9.20
N LYS A 86 -7.91 -6.03 10.53
CA LYS A 86 -9.12 -6.06 11.37
C LYS A 86 -10.21 -5.15 10.84
N ASP A 87 -9.86 -3.93 10.42
CA ASP A 87 -10.82 -2.96 9.89
C ASP A 87 -11.23 -3.25 8.44
N SER A 88 -10.36 -3.93 7.68
CA SER A 88 -10.60 -4.34 6.29
C SER A 88 -11.40 -5.65 6.18
N PHE A 89 -11.31 -6.52 7.19
CA PHE A 89 -11.77 -7.90 7.15
C PHE A 89 -13.22 -8.04 6.70
N ASP A 90 -14.16 -7.34 7.35
CA ASP A 90 -15.59 -7.43 7.01
C ASP A 90 -15.90 -6.99 5.58
N LYS A 91 -15.14 -6.01 5.05
CA LYS A 91 -15.30 -5.54 3.66
C LYS A 91 -14.79 -6.57 2.68
N ILE A 92 -13.62 -7.13 2.96
CA ILE A 92 -13.02 -8.21 2.16
C ILE A 92 -13.98 -9.41 2.15
N LYS A 93 -14.36 -9.90 3.33
CA LYS A 93 -15.32 -11.00 3.50
C LYS A 93 -16.59 -10.78 2.69
N TYR A 94 -17.19 -9.59 2.77
CA TYR A 94 -18.41 -9.27 2.01
C TYR A 94 -18.21 -9.42 0.49
N CYS A 95 -17.06 -8.99 -0.04
CA CYS A 95 -16.73 -9.15 -1.45
C CYS A 95 -16.54 -10.63 -1.83
N LEU A 96 -15.87 -11.40 -0.97
CA LEU A 96 -15.61 -12.83 -1.20
C LEU A 96 -16.89 -13.66 -1.18
N GLU A 97 -17.81 -13.38 -0.24
CA GLU A 97 -19.13 -14.03 -0.17
C GLU A 97 -20.01 -13.71 -1.40
N ASN A 98 -19.72 -12.61 -2.10
CA ASN A 98 -20.32 -12.27 -3.39
C ASN A 98 -19.49 -12.76 -4.60
N LYS A 99 -18.46 -13.59 -4.36
CA LYS A 99 -17.58 -14.18 -5.37
C LYS A 99 -16.91 -13.14 -6.27
N ILE A 100 -16.40 -12.07 -5.66
CA ILE A 100 -15.66 -11.02 -6.37
C ILE A 100 -14.22 -10.98 -5.84
N ASN A 101 -13.25 -10.87 -6.75
CA ASN A 101 -11.85 -10.69 -6.40
C ASN A 101 -11.63 -9.37 -5.65
N VAL A 102 -10.56 -9.27 -4.87
CA VAL A 102 -10.25 -8.07 -4.09
C VAL A 102 -8.79 -7.67 -4.25
N ILE A 103 -8.56 -6.38 -4.48
CA ILE A 103 -7.29 -5.71 -4.19
C ILE A 103 -7.53 -4.71 -3.07
N SER A 104 -6.71 -4.75 -2.01
CA SER A 104 -6.76 -3.80 -0.90
C SER A 104 -5.51 -2.93 -0.88
N THR A 105 -5.66 -1.65 -0.54
CA THR A 105 -4.54 -0.74 -0.23
C THR A 105 -4.15 -0.77 1.25
N ALA A 106 -4.81 -1.57 2.08
CA ALA A 106 -4.47 -1.66 3.50
C ALA A 106 -3.05 -2.17 3.66
N GLU A 107 -2.22 -1.42 4.38
CA GLU A 107 -0.80 -1.69 4.55
C GLU A 107 -0.56 -3.09 5.13
N GLU A 108 -1.31 -3.48 6.17
CA GLU A 108 -1.17 -4.82 6.76
C GLU A 108 -1.54 -5.95 5.78
N MET A 109 -2.39 -5.69 4.79
CA MET A 109 -2.77 -6.69 3.80
C MET A 109 -1.65 -7.06 2.82
N ALA A 110 -0.53 -6.33 2.80
CA ALA A 110 0.62 -6.69 1.97
C ALA A 110 1.18 -8.07 2.36
N TYR A 111 1.28 -8.35 3.67
CA TYR A 111 1.63 -9.66 4.21
C TYR A 111 0.96 -9.87 5.58
N PRO A 112 -0.37 -10.09 5.61
CA PRO A 112 -1.15 -9.98 6.83
C PRO A 112 -0.85 -11.10 7.85
N TYR A 113 -0.18 -12.17 7.43
CA TYR A 113 0.30 -13.22 8.31
C TYR A 113 1.32 -12.73 9.34
N ALA A 114 1.98 -11.58 9.12
CA ALA A 114 2.93 -11.01 10.06
C ALA A 114 2.28 -10.61 11.39
N GLN A 115 1.08 -10.05 11.36
CA GLN A 115 0.41 -9.51 12.54
C GLN A 115 -0.95 -10.16 12.83
N GLU A 116 -1.63 -10.67 11.80
CA GLU A 116 -3.00 -11.18 11.89
C GLU A 116 -3.13 -12.58 11.25
N PRO A 117 -2.37 -13.59 11.73
CA PRO A 117 -2.33 -14.91 11.10
C PRO A 117 -3.68 -15.63 11.07
N GLU A 118 -4.52 -15.46 12.10
CA GLU A 118 -5.86 -16.06 12.16
C GLU A 118 -6.82 -15.45 11.14
N LEU A 119 -6.87 -14.11 11.06
CA LEU A 119 -7.70 -13.42 10.06
C LEU A 119 -7.19 -13.70 8.65
N SER A 120 -5.87 -13.80 8.46
CA SER A 120 -5.26 -14.16 7.18
C SER A 120 -5.66 -15.56 6.72
N ALA A 121 -5.66 -16.54 7.63
CA ALA A 121 -6.12 -17.89 7.34
C ALA A 121 -7.61 -17.93 6.98
N GLU A 122 -8.43 -17.12 7.68
CA GLU A 122 -9.86 -17.01 7.37
C GLU A 122 -10.13 -16.34 6.02
N ILE A 123 -9.39 -15.27 5.68
CA ILE A 123 -9.47 -14.63 4.36
C ILE A 123 -9.09 -15.63 3.26
N ASP A 124 -7.99 -16.37 3.43
CA ASP A 124 -7.57 -17.40 2.46
C ASP A 124 -8.63 -18.49 2.27
N ARG A 125 -9.20 -19.00 3.38
CA ARG A 125 -10.26 -20.00 3.35
C ARG A 125 -11.49 -19.49 2.58
N LEU A 126 -11.99 -18.31 2.92
CA LEU A 126 -13.16 -17.70 2.27
C LEU A 126 -12.91 -17.46 0.77
N ALA A 127 -11.72 -16.98 0.41
CA ALA A 127 -11.34 -16.72 -0.98
C ALA A 127 -11.32 -18.03 -1.79
N ARG A 128 -10.74 -19.11 -1.24
CA ARG A 128 -10.73 -20.44 -1.87
C ARG A 128 -12.12 -21.03 -2.04
N GLU A 129 -12.95 -20.99 -0.99
CA GLU A 129 -14.32 -21.53 -1.02
C GLU A 129 -15.20 -20.84 -2.07
N ASN A 130 -14.97 -19.55 -2.29
CA ASN A 130 -15.72 -18.75 -3.26
C ASN A 130 -15.05 -18.66 -4.65
N GLY A 131 -13.89 -19.31 -4.83
CA GLY A 131 -13.20 -19.36 -6.12
C GLY A 131 -12.63 -18.03 -6.59
N VAL A 132 -12.21 -17.17 -5.66
CA VAL A 132 -11.69 -15.81 -5.93
C VAL A 132 -10.37 -15.54 -5.23
N THR A 133 -9.73 -14.44 -5.60
CA THR A 133 -8.40 -14.04 -5.16
C THR A 133 -8.45 -12.73 -4.36
N VAL A 134 -7.62 -12.64 -3.31
CA VAL A 134 -7.36 -11.41 -2.56
C VAL A 134 -5.89 -11.04 -2.67
N LEU A 135 -5.57 -9.76 -2.83
CA LEU A 135 -4.22 -9.21 -2.75
C LEU A 135 -4.22 -7.90 -1.96
N GLY A 136 -3.30 -7.73 -1.02
CA GLY A 136 -2.91 -6.39 -0.53
C GLY A 136 -1.69 -5.89 -1.29
N THR A 137 -1.73 -4.65 -1.77
CA THR A 137 -0.60 -4.05 -2.48
C THR A 137 -0.63 -2.53 -2.41
N GLY A 138 0.54 -1.93 -2.59
CA GLY A 138 0.77 -0.50 -2.65
C GLY A 138 2.23 -0.23 -3.01
N ILE A 139 2.68 0.99 -2.77
CA ILE A 139 4.08 1.35 -3.01
C ILE A 139 5.01 0.89 -1.88
N ASN A 140 4.56 1.02 -0.65
CA ASN A 140 5.29 0.70 0.57
C ASN A 140 4.26 0.60 1.72
N PRO A 141 3.85 -0.61 2.12
CA PRO A 141 4.29 -1.91 1.62
C PRO A 141 3.67 -2.30 0.26
N GLY A 142 4.31 -3.22 -0.46
CA GLY A 142 3.85 -3.87 -1.70
C GLY A 142 4.79 -3.74 -2.91
N LEU A 143 5.81 -2.87 -2.86
CA LEU A 143 6.81 -2.78 -3.92
C LEU A 143 8.20 -2.40 -3.41
N ILE A 144 8.37 -1.17 -2.94
CA ILE A 144 9.70 -0.54 -2.82
C ILE A 144 10.57 -1.23 -1.77
N MET A 145 10.04 -1.45 -0.56
CA MET A 145 10.80 -2.02 0.55
C MET A 145 10.56 -3.52 0.74
N ASP A 146 9.89 -4.18 -0.21
CA ASP A 146 9.54 -5.61 -0.16
C ASP A 146 9.77 -6.31 -1.52
N LEU A 147 8.82 -6.30 -2.45
CA LEU A 147 8.91 -7.04 -3.72
C LEU A 147 10.14 -6.65 -4.54
N LEU A 148 10.52 -5.37 -4.59
CA LEU A 148 11.70 -4.92 -5.31
C LEU A 148 12.98 -5.42 -4.64
N VAL A 149 13.04 -5.39 -3.31
CA VAL A 149 14.13 -6.00 -2.53
C VAL A 149 14.26 -7.47 -2.90
N ILE A 150 13.15 -8.22 -2.82
CA ILE A 150 13.10 -9.65 -3.15
C ILE A 150 13.52 -9.89 -4.61
N THR A 151 13.05 -9.06 -5.54
CA THR A 151 13.40 -9.17 -6.97
C THR A 151 14.90 -9.05 -7.19
N LEU A 152 15.57 -8.11 -6.50
CA LEU A 152 17.02 -7.91 -6.61
C LEU A 152 17.80 -9.12 -6.08
N THR A 153 17.32 -9.79 -5.02
CA THR A 153 17.96 -11.01 -4.48
C THR A 153 18.00 -12.17 -5.49
N GLY A 154 17.15 -12.16 -6.52
CA GLY A 154 17.17 -13.16 -7.59
C GLY A 154 18.47 -13.18 -8.43
N ALA A 155 19.32 -12.15 -8.29
CA ALA A 155 20.65 -12.09 -8.89
C ALA A 155 21.78 -12.54 -7.94
N CYS A 156 21.46 -13.02 -6.74
CA CYS A 156 22.41 -13.47 -5.73
C CYS A 156 22.48 -15.01 -5.64
N ILE A 157 23.68 -15.54 -5.37
CA ILE A 157 23.90 -16.94 -4.96
C ILE A 157 23.41 -17.14 -3.52
N ASP A 158 23.73 -16.17 -2.66
CA ASP A 158 23.40 -16.13 -1.24
C ASP A 158 23.21 -14.67 -0.80
N VAL A 159 22.45 -14.50 0.29
CA VAL A 159 22.19 -13.21 0.94
C VAL A 159 22.58 -13.34 2.41
N ASP A 160 23.39 -12.40 2.91
CA ASP A 160 23.76 -12.28 4.31
C ASP A 160 22.90 -11.25 5.03
N SER A 161 22.69 -10.06 4.46
CA SER A 161 21.80 -9.07 5.07
C SER A 161 21.23 -8.08 4.05
N ILE A 162 20.13 -7.45 4.44
CA ILE A 162 19.37 -6.50 3.65
C ILE A 162 19.19 -5.23 4.46
N ARG A 163 19.42 -4.09 3.83
CA ARG A 163 18.99 -2.78 4.30
C ARG A 163 18.15 -2.11 3.22
N ALA A 164 16.93 -1.72 3.56
CA ALA A 164 16.06 -0.90 2.72
C ALA A 164 15.80 0.44 3.40
N GLU A 165 15.92 1.52 2.65
CA GLU A 165 15.73 2.88 3.18
C GLU A 165 14.89 3.70 2.21
N ARG A 166 13.82 4.32 2.73
CA ARG A 166 12.97 5.23 1.96
C ARG A 166 12.94 6.59 2.64
N ILE A 167 13.39 7.62 1.95
CA ILE A 167 13.40 9.00 2.44
C ILE A 167 12.40 9.79 1.61
N ASN A 168 11.33 10.30 2.23
CA ASN A 168 10.28 11.02 1.51
C ASN A 168 10.04 12.44 2.06
N ASN A 169 9.35 13.25 1.25
CA ASN A 169 8.84 14.55 1.67
C ASN A 169 7.36 14.45 2.07
N LEU A 170 7.04 14.79 3.32
CA LEU A 170 5.68 14.80 3.85
C LEU A 170 4.85 16.02 3.40
N SER A 171 5.47 17.09 2.90
CA SER A 171 4.77 18.35 2.58
C SER A 171 3.51 18.23 1.71
N PRO A 172 3.41 17.30 0.74
CA PRO A 172 2.19 17.12 -0.05
C PRO A 172 1.00 16.48 0.67
N PHE A 173 1.22 15.91 1.87
CA PHE A 173 0.20 15.12 2.57
C PHE A 173 -0.67 15.96 3.51
N GLY A 174 -1.88 15.46 3.77
CA GLY A 174 -2.89 16.15 4.58
C GLY A 174 -2.63 16.11 6.10
N PRO A 175 -3.47 16.80 6.89
CA PRO A 175 -3.26 16.99 8.32
C PRO A 175 -3.25 15.69 9.15
N ALA A 176 -3.96 14.64 8.71
CA ALA A 176 -3.93 13.34 9.38
C ALA A 176 -2.53 12.71 9.35
N VAL A 177 -1.83 12.80 8.21
CA VAL A 177 -0.45 12.30 8.09
C VAL A 177 0.49 13.13 8.95
N MET A 178 0.35 14.46 8.94
CA MET A 178 1.17 15.34 9.80
C MET A 178 1.01 14.98 11.29
N HIS A 179 -0.22 14.73 11.72
CA HIS A 179 -0.53 14.34 13.10
C HIS A 179 0.08 12.98 13.49
N GLY A 180 -0.07 11.97 12.64
CA GLY A 180 0.45 10.61 12.87
C GLY A 180 1.99 10.52 12.83
N GLN A 181 2.64 11.51 12.20
CA GLN A 181 4.10 11.62 12.10
C GLN A 181 4.70 12.57 13.16
N GLY A 182 3.85 13.19 14.00
CA GLY A 182 4.29 14.13 15.03
C GLY A 182 4.87 15.43 14.48
N VAL A 183 4.46 15.88 13.29
CA VAL A 183 5.00 17.12 12.70
C VAL A 183 4.48 18.34 13.46
N GLY A 184 5.40 19.21 13.90
CA GLY A 184 5.13 20.49 14.54
C GLY A 184 4.92 20.42 16.06
N ILE A 185 5.07 19.25 16.70
CA ILE A 185 5.01 19.10 18.15
C ILE A 185 6.41 19.20 18.77
N SER A 186 6.49 19.38 20.10
CA SER A 186 7.75 19.35 20.82
C SER A 186 8.32 17.93 20.90
N VAL A 187 9.63 17.81 21.11
CA VAL A 187 10.29 16.50 21.34
C VAL A 187 9.70 15.76 22.55
N GLU A 188 9.34 16.50 23.61
CA GLU A 188 8.71 15.92 24.80
C GLU A 188 7.34 15.29 24.49
N GLU A 189 6.49 16.00 23.75
CA GLU A 189 5.18 15.48 23.35
C GLU A 189 5.31 14.31 22.37
N PHE A 190 6.28 14.36 21.46
CA PHE A 190 6.57 13.25 20.56
C PHE A 190 6.93 11.98 21.34
N ASN A 191 7.89 12.06 22.26
CA ASN A 191 8.34 10.90 23.05
C ASN A 191 7.19 10.34 23.89
N LYS A 192 6.39 11.19 24.51
CA LYS A 192 5.20 10.78 25.25
C LYS A 192 4.21 10.00 24.36
N ARG A 193 3.91 10.50 23.16
CA ARG A 193 2.99 9.82 22.24
C ARG A 193 3.57 8.51 21.69
N VAL A 194 4.90 8.39 21.56
CA VAL A 194 5.54 7.10 21.24
C VAL A 194 5.36 6.10 22.39
N GLU A 195 5.57 6.52 23.64
CA GLU A 195 5.38 5.67 24.83
C GLU A 195 3.92 5.22 25.02
N GLU A 196 2.96 6.06 24.64
CA GLU A 196 1.53 5.78 24.68
C GLU A 196 1.01 5.01 23.45
N ASP A 197 1.88 4.71 22.47
CA ASP A 197 1.54 4.11 21.16
C ASP A 197 0.45 4.90 20.39
N ASP A 198 0.46 6.23 20.55
CA ASP A 198 -0.46 7.19 19.92
C ASP A 198 0.15 7.88 18.68
N LEU A 199 1.28 7.38 18.19
CA LEU A 199 1.90 7.80 16.92
C LEU A 199 1.91 6.64 15.93
N ASP A 200 1.19 6.83 14.83
CA ASP A 200 1.12 5.84 13.75
C ASP A 200 2.52 5.54 13.20
N GLY A 201 3.31 6.59 12.91
CA GLY A 201 4.52 6.45 12.10
C GLY A 201 4.18 5.83 10.74
N HIS A 202 4.99 4.84 10.33
CA HIS A 202 4.74 4.00 9.17
C HIS A 202 4.12 2.66 9.58
N VAL A 203 3.00 2.29 8.97
CA VAL A 203 2.41 0.95 9.04
C VAL A 203 2.94 0.12 7.87
N GLY A 204 3.45 -1.09 8.12
CA GLY A 204 3.89 -2.00 7.04
C GLY A 204 5.26 -2.65 7.20
N PHE A 205 6.06 -2.29 8.20
CA PHE A 205 7.38 -2.91 8.42
C PHE A 205 7.30 -4.38 8.81
N PRO A 206 6.43 -4.81 9.76
CA PRO A 206 6.23 -6.23 10.03
C PRO A 206 5.86 -7.03 8.77
N GLU A 207 5.00 -6.47 7.92
CA GLU A 207 4.58 -7.08 6.67
C GLU A 207 5.73 -7.20 5.67
N SER A 208 6.48 -6.12 5.45
CA SER A 208 7.56 -6.08 4.46
C SER A 208 8.72 -7.00 4.88
N ILE A 209 9.12 -6.95 6.15
CA ILE A 209 10.14 -7.82 6.72
C ILE A 209 9.68 -9.28 6.69
N GLY A 210 8.43 -9.55 7.08
CA GLY A 210 7.83 -10.88 7.03
C GLY A 210 7.76 -11.46 5.62
N MET A 211 7.41 -10.64 4.62
CA MET A 211 7.37 -11.05 3.21
C MET A 211 8.76 -11.38 2.67
N ILE A 212 9.77 -10.54 2.98
CA ILE A 212 11.17 -10.81 2.61
C ILE A 212 11.67 -12.10 3.25
N ALA A 213 11.46 -12.26 4.56
CA ALA A 213 11.87 -13.46 5.29
C ALA A 213 11.23 -14.72 4.67
N LYS A 214 9.92 -14.67 4.40
CA LYS A 214 9.20 -15.75 3.73
C LYS A 214 9.77 -16.09 2.35
N ALA A 215 10.07 -15.07 1.54
CA ALA A 215 10.59 -15.26 0.18
C ALA A 215 11.99 -15.88 0.16
N LEU A 216 12.84 -15.51 1.12
CA LEU A 216 14.21 -16.04 1.24
C LEU A 216 14.30 -17.36 2.02
N GLY A 217 13.18 -17.85 2.55
CA GLY A 217 13.15 -19.05 3.39
C GLY A 217 13.80 -18.83 4.75
N TRP A 218 13.82 -17.60 5.25
CA TRP A 218 14.27 -17.25 6.59
C TRP A 218 13.12 -17.33 7.60
N GLU A 219 13.45 -17.77 8.80
CA GLU A 219 12.55 -17.73 9.96
C GLU A 219 13.01 -16.62 10.90
N LEU A 220 12.12 -15.67 11.18
CA LEU A 220 12.43 -14.60 12.13
C LEU A 220 12.53 -15.22 13.54
N SER A 221 13.63 -14.95 14.24
CA SER A 221 13.88 -15.49 15.57
C SER A 221 13.02 -14.85 16.67
N GLU A 222 12.51 -13.65 16.39
CA GLU A 222 11.64 -12.88 17.29
C GLU A 222 10.71 -11.96 16.47
N GLU A 223 9.77 -11.30 17.16
CA GLU A 223 8.92 -10.28 16.56
C GLU A 223 9.77 -9.13 16.00
N VAL A 224 9.25 -8.48 14.95
CA VAL A 224 9.92 -7.34 14.33
C VAL A 224 10.04 -6.20 15.34
N GLU A 225 11.28 -5.78 15.59
CA GLU A 225 11.57 -4.69 16.52
C GLU A 225 11.37 -3.35 15.81
N LEU A 226 10.52 -2.48 16.38
CA LEU A 226 10.17 -1.18 15.81
C LEU A 226 10.66 -0.03 16.69
N HIS A 227 11.20 1.02 16.07
CA HIS A 227 11.61 2.25 16.74
C HIS A 227 11.05 3.46 16.02
N ARG A 228 10.64 4.47 16.78
CA ARG A 228 10.15 5.76 16.27
C ARG A 228 10.96 6.87 16.92
N GLU A 229 11.81 7.54 16.16
CA GLU A 229 12.66 8.62 16.65
C GLU A 229 12.21 9.97 16.06
N PRO A 230 12.19 11.07 16.83
CA PRO A 230 11.82 12.38 16.29
C PRO A 230 12.91 12.90 15.35
N ILE A 231 12.51 13.41 14.19
CA ILE A 231 13.37 14.21 13.32
C ILE A 231 13.24 15.66 13.78
N VAL A 232 14.23 16.18 14.49
CA VAL A 232 14.18 17.55 15.05
C VAL A 232 14.68 18.56 14.01
N SER A 233 13.89 19.60 13.76
CA SER A 233 14.27 20.66 12.82
C SER A 233 15.28 21.62 13.44
N SER A 234 16.37 21.95 12.74
CA SER A 234 17.27 23.05 13.15
C SER A 234 16.84 24.41 12.57
N VAL A 235 15.88 24.39 11.64
CA VAL A 235 15.37 25.57 10.91
C VAL A 235 13.84 25.67 10.99
N TYR A 236 13.29 26.81 10.61
CA TYR A 236 11.85 26.93 10.40
C TYR A 236 11.43 26.24 9.09
N ARG A 237 10.36 25.42 9.14
CA ARG A 237 9.79 24.75 7.96
C ARG A 237 8.30 25.08 7.82
N LYS A 238 7.85 25.31 6.58
CA LYS A 238 6.45 25.58 6.27
C LYS A 238 5.97 24.72 5.11
N ALA A 239 4.98 23.88 5.39
CA ALA A 239 4.24 23.08 4.42
C ALA A 239 2.76 23.52 4.38
N PRO A 240 1.97 23.13 3.37
CA PRO A 240 0.55 23.50 3.27
C PRO A 240 -0.30 23.15 4.50
N HIS A 241 0.07 22.09 5.23
CA HIS A 241 -0.67 21.56 6.37
C HIS A 241 0.16 21.45 7.66
N ALA A 242 1.36 22.03 7.69
CA ALA A 242 2.25 21.98 8.85
C ALA A 242 3.17 23.20 8.92
N GLU A 243 3.49 23.62 10.13
CA GLU A 243 4.45 24.67 10.42
C GLU A 243 5.33 24.18 11.58
N VAL A 244 6.66 24.20 11.40
CA VAL A 244 7.63 23.61 12.32
C VAL A 244 8.66 24.67 12.68
N GLN A 245 8.83 24.96 13.98
CA GLN A 245 9.88 25.87 14.45
C GLN A 245 11.21 25.12 14.59
N ALA A 246 12.32 25.86 14.66
CA ALA A 246 13.59 25.27 15.06
C ALA A 246 13.48 24.72 16.50
N GLY A 247 13.86 23.46 16.69
CA GLY A 247 13.71 22.71 17.95
C GLY A 247 12.47 21.82 18.03
N ASP A 248 11.49 22.02 17.13
CA ASP A 248 10.30 21.16 17.04
C ASP A 248 10.52 20.01 16.05
N VAL A 249 9.61 19.03 16.12
CA VAL A 249 9.67 17.82 15.30
C VAL A 249 9.21 18.10 13.86
N ALA A 250 10.06 17.82 12.88
CA ALA A 250 9.77 17.90 11.45
C ALA A 250 9.12 16.62 10.89
N GLY A 251 9.15 15.53 11.66
CA GLY A 251 8.53 14.24 11.36
C GLY A 251 9.16 13.09 12.13
N CYS A 252 8.97 11.86 11.67
CA CYS A 252 9.38 10.64 12.37
C CYS A 252 10.41 9.86 11.54
N ASN A 253 11.47 9.41 12.20
CA ASN A 253 12.40 8.42 11.69
C ASN A 253 12.00 7.04 12.23
N MET A 254 11.22 6.30 11.44
CA MET A 254 10.81 4.96 11.81
C MET A 254 11.84 3.94 11.35
N LYS A 255 12.16 2.98 12.22
CA LYS A 255 13.09 1.87 11.95
C LYS A 255 12.42 0.54 12.26
N GLY A 256 12.73 -0.47 11.46
CA GLY A 256 12.28 -1.84 11.65
C GLY A 256 13.42 -2.83 11.52
N TYR A 257 13.50 -3.80 12.41
CA TYR A 257 14.58 -4.78 12.45
C TYR A 257 14.03 -6.21 12.49
N GLY A 258 14.44 -7.01 11.51
CA GLY A 258 14.18 -8.45 11.44
C GLY A 258 15.45 -9.25 11.73
N LYS A 259 15.39 -10.13 12.73
CA LYS A 259 16.51 -11.00 13.10
C LYS A 259 16.23 -12.46 12.73
N VAL A 260 17.25 -13.17 12.29
CA VAL A 260 17.23 -14.61 11.98
C VAL A 260 18.37 -15.25 12.77
N ASP A 261 18.09 -16.35 13.46
CA ASP A 261 19.05 -17.00 14.37
C ASP A 261 19.66 -16.03 15.42
N GLY A 262 18.92 -14.98 15.81
CA GLY A 262 19.37 -13.95 16.74
C GLY A 262 20.28 -12.88 16.13
N GLU A 263 20.60 -12.95 14.84
CA GLU A 263 21.40 -11.95 14.12
C GLU A 263 20.51 -11.00 13.32
N LEU A 264 20.84 -9.70 13.29
CA LEU A 264 20.15 -8.72 12.46
C LEU A 264 20.38 -9.02 10.96
N LYS A 265 19.32 -9.38 10.23
CA LYS A 265 19.38 -9.70 8.81
C LYS A 265 18.63 -8.72 7.92
N ILE A 266 17.57 -8.10 8.41
CA ILE A 266 16.76 -7.15 7.65
C ILE A 266 16.65 -5.85 8.46
N GLU A 267 17.16 -4.76 7.89
CA GLU A 267 17.05 -3.40 8.44
C GLU A 267 16.19 -2.55 7.51
N MET A 268 15.19 -1.88 8.06
CA MET A 268 14.34 -0.95 7.33
C MET A 268 14.37 0.42 7.98
N LEU A 269 14.57 1.46 7.17
CA LEU A 269 14.58 2.85 7.60
C LEU A 269 13.59 3.66 6.77
N HIS A 270 12.71 4.41 7.41
CA HIS A 270 11.78 5.29 6.73
C HIS A 270 11.72 6.65 7.42
N PRO A 271 12.75 7.51 7.27
CA PRO A 271 12.67 8.90 7.71
C PRO A 271 11.67 9.67 6.87
N GLN A 272 10.61 10.16 7.53
CA GLN A 272 9.55 10.96 6.91
C GLN A 272 9.52 12.34 7.55
N GLN A 273 9.71 13.40 6.76
CA GLN A 273 9.74 14.77 7.27
C GLN A 273 9.21 15.77 6.25
N VAL A 274 8.76 16.93 6.71
CA VAL A 274 8.39 18.06 5.83
C VAL A 274 9.61 18.82 5.37
N GLU A 275 9.64 19.25 4.11
CA GLU A 275 10.70 20.09 3.53
C GLU A 275 12.15 19.60 3.83
N PRO A 276 12.48 18.31 3.58
CA PRO A 276 13.80 17.72 3.90
C PRO A 276 15.00 18.48 3.29
N GLN A 277 14.80 19.09 2.12
CA GLN A 277 15.84 19.84 1.40
C GLN A 277 16.33 21.08 2.15
N LEU A 278 15.57 21.62 3.11
CA LEU A 278 16.00 22.78 3.92
C LEU A 278 17.18 22.45 4.84
N GLU A 279 17.41 21.17 5.12
CA GLU A 279 18.55 20.68 5.90
C GLU A 279 19.44 19.74 5.07
N GLY A 280 19.39 19.84 3.74
CA GLY A 280 20.27 19.12 2.83
C GLY A 280 19.99 17.62 2.72
N VAL A 281 18.77 17.18 3.04
CA VAL A 281 18.35 15.78 2.89
C VAL A 281 17.72 15.58 1.51
N ASP A 282 18.37 14.77 0.68
CA ASP A 282 17.82 14.32 -0.60
C ASP A 282 16.84 13.15 -0.39
N THR A 283 15.71 13.18 -1.09
CA THR A 283 14.74 12.09 -1.06
C THR A 283 15.15 10.96 -2.02
N GLY A 284 14.77 9.73 -1.69
CA GLY A 284 15.13 8.56 -2.49
C GLY A 284 14.68 7.23 -1.89
N ASP A 285 14.73 6.20 -2.72
CA ASP A 285 14.58 4.80 -2.32
C ASP A 285 15.91 4.08 -2.51
N TYR A 286 16.42 3.47 -1.45
CA TYR A 286 17.74 2.84 -1.41
C TYR A 286 17.61 1.40 -0.92
N ILE A 287 18.28 0.48 -1.61
CA ILE A 287 18.33 -0.93 -1.23
C ILE A 287 19.78 -1.39 -1.30
N SER A 288 20.30 -1.88 -0.17
CA SER A 288 21.61 -2.50 -0.06
C SER A 288 21.45 -3.95 0.36
N ILE A 289 21.95 -4.87 -0.45
CA ILE A 289 21.95 -6.32 -0.19
C ILE A 289 23.41 -6.75 -0.08
N LYS A 290 23.77 -7.29 1.08
CA LYS A 290 25.05 -7.98 1.30
C LYS A 290 24.88 -9.45 0.98
N GLY A 291 25.78 -9.99 0.17
CA GLY A 291 25.72 -11.38 -0.28
C GLY A 291 26.71 -11.61 -1.41
N THR A 292 26.42 -12.61 -2.26
CA THR A 292 27.26 -12.94 -3.41
C THR A 292 26.46 -12.82 -4.72
N PRO A 293 26.55 -11.72 -5.47
CA PRO A 293 27.30 -10.50 -5.19
C PRO A 293 26.56 -9.57 -4.21
N ASN A 294 27.26 -8.52 -3.75
CA ASN A 294 26.59 -7.37 -3.16
C ASN A 294 25.81 -6.59 -4.23
N ILE A 295 24.67 -6.02 -3.86
CA ILE A 295 23.84 -5.17 -4.72
C ILE A 295 23.50 -3.88 -3.98
N ASP A 296 23.70 -2.75 -4.64
CA ASP A 296 23.26 -1.43 -4.18
C ASP A 296 22.40 -0.78 -5.26
N MET A 297 21.20 -0.36 -4.91
CA MET A 297 20.23 0.30 -5.78
C MET A 297 19.83 1.65 -5.19
N ALA A 298 19.69 2.66 -6.05
CA ALA A 298 19.13 3.96 -5.69
C ALA A 298 18.12 4.42 -6.75
N ILE A 299 16.97 4.94 -6.30
CA ILE A 299 16.00 5.69 -7.10
C ILE A 299 15.90 7.09 -6.49
N THR A 300 16.24 8.12 -7.28
CA THR A 300 16.30 9.52 -6.82
C THR A 300 15.59 10.45 -7.82
N PRO A 301 14.57 11.22 -7.42
CA PRO A 301 13.91 11.21 -6.09
C PRO A 301 13.17 9.89 -5.85
N GLU A 302 12.62 9.72 -4.64
CA GLU A 302 11.83 8.53 -4.30
C GLU A 302 10.63 8.37 -5.23
N VAL A 303 10.16 7.13 -5.41
CA VAL A 303 8.91 6.90 -6.15
C VAL A 303 7.76 7.56 -5.39
N PRO A 304 6.97 8.46 -6.01
CA PRO A 304 5.91 9.18 -5.31
C PRO A 304 4.85 8.23 -4.77
N GLY A 305 4.65 8.23 -3.45
CA GLY A 305 3.90 7.16 -2.79
C GLY A 305 2.44 7.03 -3.29
N GLY A 306 1.74 8.15 -3.40
CA GLY A 306 0.34 8.15 -3.88
C GLY A 306 0.20 7.63 -5.31
N ILE A 307 0.96 8.19 -6.26
CA ILE A 307 0.92 7.79 -7.67
C ILE A 307 1.35 6.32 -7.82
N GLY A 308 2.40 5.91 -7.11
CA GLY A 308 2.90 4.54 -7.09
C GLY A 308 1.85 3.54 -6.61
N THR A 309 1.18 3.81 -5.48
CA THR A 309 0.11 2.94 -4.95
C THR A 309 -1.07 2.84 -5.92
N ILE A 310 -1.54 3.97 -6.47
CA ILE A 310 -2.60 3.99 -7.49
C ILE A 310 -2.24 3.08 -8.66
N ALA A 311 -1.00 3.24 -9.17
CA ALA A 311 -0.53 2.45 -10.29
C ALA A 311 -0.44 0.97 -9.95
N MET A 312 0.11 0.61 -8.79
CA MET A 312 0.24 -0.78 -8.33
C MET A 312 -1.12 -1.48 -8.26
N CYS A 313 -2.09 -0.89 -7.58
CA CYS A 313 -3.42 -1.50 -7.45
C CYS A 313 -4.10 -1.72 -8.80
N VAL A 314 -4.04 -0.74 -9.72
CA VAL A 314 -4.66 -0.89 -11.05
C VAL A 314 -3.90 -1.87 -11.93
N ASN A 315 -2.56 -1.86 -11.90
CA ASN A 315 -1.74 -2.73 -12.72
C ASN A 315 -1.80 -4.20 -12.29
N MET A 316 -2.15 -4.47 -11.03
CA MET A 316 -2.31 -5.84 -10.51
C MET A 316 -3.69 -6.45 -10.82
N ILE A 317 -4.65 -5.69 -11.35
CA ILE A 317 -6.01 -6.21 -11.64
C ILE A 317 -5.98 -7.49 -12.49
N PRO A 318 -5.29 -7.56 -13.65
CA PRO A 318 -5.28 -8.79 -14.45
C PRO A 318 -4.61 -9.95 -13.73
N HIS A 319 -3.56 -9.68 -12.96
CA HIS A 319 -2.81 -10.70 -12.22
C HIS A 319 -3.65 -11.33 -11.12
N VAL A 320 -4.47 -10.54 -10.42
CA VAL A 320 -5.39 -11.04 -9.40
C VAL A 320 -6.52 -11.85 -10.02
N ILE A 321 -7.12 -11.36 -11.12
CA ILE A 321 -8.21 -12.08 -11.82
C ILE A 321 -7.75 -13.44 -12.34
N ASN A 322 -6.53 -13.53 -12.89
CA ASN A 322 -6.00 -14.78 -13.46
C ASN A 322 -5.39 -15.73 -12.41
N ALA A 323 -5.21 -15.29 -11.17
CA ALA A 323 -4.57 -16.09 -10.15
C ALA A 323 -5.47 -17.25 -9.67
N SER A 324 -4.83 -18.30 -9.16
CA SER A 324 -5.55 -19.35 -8.42
C SER A 324 -6.21 -18.74 -7.16
N PRO A 325 -7.41 -19.20 -6.75
CA PRO A 325 -8.09 -18.70 -5.56
C PRO A 325 -7.28 -18.74 -4.27
N GLY A 326 -7.57 -17.81 -3.36
CA GLY A 326 -6.92 -17.68 -2.05
C GLY A 326 -6.39 -16.28 -1.78
N LEU A 327 -5.79 -16.11 -0.60
CA LEU A 327 -5.06 -14.92 -0.24
C LEU A 327 -3.66 -14.97 -0.87
N LYS A 328 -3.36 -13.97 -1.70
CA LYS A 328 -2.09 -13.82 -2.41
C LYS A 328 -1.32 -12.65 -1.84
N THR A 329 -0.01 -12.75 -1.99
CA THR A 329 0.96 -11.71 -1.70
C THR A 329 1.68 -11.34 -3.00
N MET A 330 2.50 -10.29 -2.96
CA MET A 330 3.24 -9.84 -4.14
C MET A 330 4.24 -10.86 -4.67
N ILE A 331 4.69 -11.83 -3.84
CA ILE A 331 5.61 -12.91 -4.25
C ILE A 331 4.90 -14.11 -4.90
N ASP A 332 3.57 -14.19 -4.81
CA ASP A 332 2.78 -15.28 -5.42
C ASP A 332 2.39 -14.99 -6.87
N LEU A 333 2.53 -13.74 -7.32
CA LEU A 333 2.00 -13.24 -8.57
C LEU A 333 3.12 -12.86 -9.55
N PRO A 334 2.85 -12.80 -10.87
CA PRO A 334 3.81 -12.30 -11.84
C PRO A 334 4.26 -10.87 -11.53
N VAL A 335 5.46 -10.51 -11.99
CA VAL A 335 6.03 -9.16 -11.82
C VAL A 335 5.03 -8.08 -12.28
N PRO A 336 4.76 -7.06 -11.46
CA PRO A 336 3.89 -5.94 -11.82
C PRO A 336 4.40 -5.23 -13.08
N ARG A 337 3.48 -4.75 -13.92
CA ARG A 337 3.83 -3.94 -15.10
C ARG A 337 2.77 -2.88 -15.40
N ALA A 338 3.21 -1.75 -15.95
CA ALA A 338 2.29 -0.74 -16.43
C ALA A 338 1.43 -1.27 -17.59
N ILE A 339 0.11 -1.19 -17.45
CA ILE A 339 -0.82 -1.61 -18.51
C ILE A 339 -0.99 -0.48 -19.52
N MET A 340 -0.22 -0.53 -20.62
CA MET A 340 -0.31 0.48 -21.70
C MET A 340 -1.25 0.06 -22.84
N GLY A 341 -1.50 -1.24 -22.96
CA GLY A 341 -2.39 -1.83 -23.96
C GLY A 341 -3.84 -1.93 -23.51
N ASP A 342 -4.58 -2.82 -24.17
CA ASP A 342 -5.94 -3.16 -23.80
C ASP A 342 -5.94 -4.20 -22.67
N MET A 343 -6.58 -3.88 -21.53
CA MET A 343 -6.59 -4.76 -20.36
C MET A 343 -7.24 -6.12 -20.65
N ARG A 344 -8.13 -6.21 -21.64
CA ARG A 344 -8.82 -7.47 -22.00
C ARG A 344 -7.87 -8.53 -22.54
N GLU A 345 -6.78 -8.10 -23.19
CA GLU A 345 -5.77 -9.01 -23.73
C GLU A 345 -4.89 -9.63 -22.63
N LEU A 346 -5.03 -9.16 -21.39
CA LEU A 346 -4.30 -9.66 -20.23
C LEU A 346 -5.14 -10.63 -19.38
N ILE A 347 -6.42 -10.87 -19.70
CA ILE A 347 -7.30 -11.75 -18.93
C ILE A 347 -7.34 -13.15 -19.55
N GLU A 348 -7.04 -14.15 -18.75
CA GLU A 348 -7.11 -15.57 -19.10
C GLU A 348 -8.51 -16.09 -18.74
N ARG A 349 -9.45 -16.06 -19.70
CA ARG A 349 -10.83 -16.55 -19.55
C ARG A 349 -11.03 -17.96 -20.07
#